data_AF-A0A1F2WSU2-F1
#
_entry.id   AF-A0A1F2WSU2-F1
#
_cell.length_a   1.000
_cell.length_b   1.000
_cell.length_c   1.000
_cell.angle_alpha   90.00
_cell.angle_beta   90.00
_cell.angle_gamma   90.00
#
_symmetry.space_group_name_H-M   'P 1'
#
loop_
_entity.id
_entity.type
_entity.pdbx_description
1 polymer ?
#
loop_
_entity_poly.entity_id
_entity_poly.type
_entity_poly.pdbx_seq_one_letter_code
_entity_poly.pdbx_strand_id
1 'polypeptide(L)'
;MDNNKESSEEPRESSGARFVDFAAAGQAVKPERNEEMSPRGMLWSLLLPLGFAFFLTCLFLAMRGVMDLGGMVATGGPYEIAHPAPGYVWIIPVSIIASIIMIMASFAEKSDKGFVNLVSLLFWPAIFLSLGWNFIEYGFFKGRLVGGWIVCGLLFALMGGFPLYFIVKATMASRRSHEARSRSMLLLPQLLGLAAGIIAGSLFFCAIS
;
A
#
# COMPACT_ATOMS: atom_id res chain seq x y z
N MET A 1 71.56 -43.21 -25.00
CA MET A 1 72.02 -41.87 -25.40
C MET A 1 71.18 -41.45 -26.60
N ASP A 2 70.46 -40.34 -26.42
CA ASP A 2 70.14 -39.31 -27.42
C ASP A 2 69.27 -39.69 -28.63
N ASN A 3 68.40 -38.86 -29.19
CA ASN A 3 67.66 -37.66 -28.80
C ASN A 3 66.72 -37.39 -29.99
N ASN A 4 65.43 -37.21 -29.71
CA ASN A 4 64.52 -36.20 -30.24
C ASN A 4 64.63 -35.65 -31.71
N LYS A 5 63.51 -35.73 -32.45
CA LYS A 5 62.88 -34.72 -33.37
C LYS A 5 61.73 -35.38 -34.16
N GLU A 6 60.45 -35.18 -33.85
CA GLU A 6 59.55 -34.02 -34.10
C GLU A 6 58.92 -34.01 -35.51
N SER A 7 57.57 -34.09 -35.57
CA SER A 7 56.63 -33.66 -36.63
C SER A 7 55.30 -34.45 -36.51
N SER A 8 54.38 -34.09 -35.62
CA SER A 8 53.21 -33.20 -35.83
C SER A 8 52.08 -33.78 -36.70
N GLU A 9 50.97 -34.22 -36.07
CA GLU A 9 49.61 -34.16 -36.62
C GLU A 9 48.57 -34.24 -35.47
N GLU A 10 47.69 -33.23 -35.38
CA GLU A 10 46.68 -33.01 -34.33
C GLU A 10 45.53 -34.03 -34.34
N PRO A 11 44.95 -34.41 -33.17
CA PRO A 11 43.64 -35.01 -33.13
C PRO A 11 42.55 -33.93 -33.16
N ARG A 12 41.75 -33.91 -34.24
CA ARG A 12 40.51 -33.11 -34.31
C ARG A 12 39.51 -33.60 -33.26
N GLU A 13 39.33 -32.79 -32.21
CA GLU A 13 38.31 -32.96 -31.19
C GLU A 13 36.92 -32.71 -31.81
N SER A 14 36.24 -33.79 -32.20
CA SER A 14 34.86 -33.71 -32.70
C SER A 14 33.90 -33.47 -31.54
N SER A 15 33.43 -32.23 -31.46
CA SER A 15 32.23 -31.78 -30.76
C SER A 15 31.11 -32.82 -30.79
N GLY A 16 30.82 -33.42 -29.63
CA GLY A 16 29.79 -34.45 -29.44
C GLY A 16 29.03 -34.21 -28.14
N ALA A 17 28.00 -33.37 -28.23
CA ALA A 17 26.83 -33.25 -27.35
C ALA A 17 27.01 -33.68 -25.88
N ARG A 18 27.26 -32.71 -25.00
CA ARG A 18 27.01 -32.83 -23.56
C ARG A 18 25.49 -32.88 -23.34
N PHE A 19 24.91 -34.07 -23.42
CA PHE A 19 23.54 -34.33 -22.99
C PHE A 19 23.43 -33.96 -21.52
N VAL A 20 22.70 -32.87 -21.25
CA VAL A 20 22.31 -32.48 -19.89
C VAL A 20 21.34 -33.53 -19.39
N ASP A 21 21.77 -34.30 -18.41
CA ASP A 21 20.98 -35.36 -17.80
C ASP A 21 19.88 -34.75 -16.92
N PHE A 22 18.70 -34.54 -17.50
CA PHE A 22 17.53 -34.00 -16.81
C PHE A 22 17.04 -34.91 -15.67
N ALA A 23 17.52 -36.16 -15.60
CA ALA A 23 17.23 -37.06 -14.50
C ALA A 23 17.92 -36.62 -13.19
N ALA A 24 19.10 -35.99 -13.27
CA ALA A 24 19.78 -35.39 -12.12
C ALA A 24 19.26 -33.99 -11.78
N ALA A 25 18.53 -33.35 -12.70
CA ALA A 25 17.82 -32.09 -12.49
C ALA A 25 16.44 -32.28 -11.82
N GLY A 26 16.16 -33.47 -11.29
CA GLY A 26 15.20 -33.67 -10.20
C GLY A 26 15.74 -33.02 -8.92
N GLN A 27 15.97 -31.71 -8.96
CA GLN A 27 16.21 -30.92 -7.77
C GLN A 27 15.07 -31.25 -6.82
N ALA A 28 15.44 -31.83 -5.69
CA ALA A 28 14.55 -32.06 -4.57
C ALA A 28 13.68 -30.82 -4.40
N VAL A 29 12.39 -30.95 -4.71
CA VAL A 29 11.39 -29.99 -4.27
C VAL A 29 11.47 -30.04 -2.76
N LYS A 30 12.29 -29.15 -2.20
CA LYS A 30 12.46 -28.96 -0.77
C LYS A 30 11.02 -28.74 -0.28
N PRO A 31 10.48 -29.62 0.59
CA PRO A 31 9.12 -29.46 1.05
C PRO A 31 9.01 -28.03 1.57
N GLU A 32 8.02 -27.28 1.07
CA GLU A 32 7.74 -25.94 1.53
C GLU A 32 7.58 -26.06 3.05
N ARG A 33 8.65 -25.75 3.79
CA ARG A 33 8.55 -25.58 5.22
C ARG A 33 7.51 -24.51 5.35
N ASN A 34 6.39 -24.83 6.01
CA ASN A 34 5.39 -23.87 6.44
C ASN A 34 6.15 -22.63 6.86
N GLU A 35 6.16 -21.60 6.00
CA GLU A 35 6.98 -20.43 6.22
C GLU A 35 6.29 -19.67 7.32
N GLU A 36 6.56 -20.08 8.56
CA GLU A 36 6.09 -19.37 9.73
C GLU A 36 6.67 -17.96 9.61
N MET A 37 5.77 -17.04 9.30
CA MET A 37 6.06 -15.63 9.31
C MET A 37 6.62 -15.32 10.69
N SER A 38 7.83 -14.75 10.75
CA SER A 38 8.41 -14.32 12.01
C SER A 38 7.34 -13.55 12.80
N PRO A 39 7.13 -13.83 14.11
CA PRO A 39 6.08 -13.18 14.89
C PRO A 39 6.12 -11.65 14.80
N ARG A 40 7.33 -11.10 14.64
CA ARG A 40 7.56 -9.67 14.40
C ARG A 40 7.01 -9.20 13.06
N GLY A 41 7.26 -9.95 11.98
CA GLY A 41 6.75 -9.63 10.63
C GLY A 41 5.23 -9.74 10.53
N MET A 42 4.64 -10.75 11.19
CA MET A 42 3.18 -10.89 11.29
C MET A 42 2.56 -9.70 12.02
N LEU A 43 3.13 -9.29 13.16
CA LEU A 43 2.64 -8.15 13.93
C LEU A 43 2.67 -6.86 13.11
N TRP A 44 3.80 -6.58 12.46
CA TRP A 44 3.97 -5.41 11.61
C TRP A 44 3.03 -5.39 10.40
N SER A 45 2.82 -6.55 9.77
CA SER A 45 1.87 -6.70 8.65
C SER A 45 0.41 -6.40 9.03
N LEU A 46 0.06 -6.51 10.31
CA LEU A 46 -1.29 -6.21 10.81
C LEU A 46 -1.37 -4.78 11.35
N LEU A 47 -0.37 -4.37 12.13
CA LEU A 47 -0.35 -3.08 12.83
C LEU A 47 -0.27 -1.90 11.86
N LEU A 48 0.53 -2.01 10.79
CA LEU A 48 0.69 -0.92 9.82
C LEU A 48 -0.60 -0.57 9.06
N PRO A 49 -1.26 -1.51 8.36
CA PRO A 49 -2.51 -1.22 7.68
C PRO A 49 -3.63 -0.86 8.66
N LEU A 50 -3.63 -1.42 9.87
CA LEU A 50 -4.58 -1.04 10.92
C LEU A 50 -4.45 0.42 11.32
N GLY A 51 -3.24 0.85 11.72
CA GLY A 51 -3.03 2.24 12.14
C GLY A 51 -3.24 3.22 10.99
N PHE A 52 -2.71 2.92 9.80
CA PHE A 52 -2.92 3.78 8.63
C PHE A 52 -4.41 3.94 8.28
N ALA A 53 -5.16 2.84 8.24
CA ALA A 53 -6.59 2.89 7.93
C ALA A 53 -7.39 3.60 9.03
N PHE A 54 -7.02 3.41 10.29
CA PHE A 54 -7.62 4.11 11.43
C PHE A 54 -7.48 5.63 11.28
N PHE A 55 -6.26 6.15 11.10
CA PHE A 55 -6.03 7.58 10.97
C PHE A 55 -6.61 8.16 9.68
N LEU A 56 -6.54 7.42 8.57
CA LEU A 56 -7.16 7.86 7.32
C LEU A 56 -8.69 7.94 7.46
N THR A 57 -9.32 7.02 8.18
CA THR A 57 -10.77 7.04 8.44
C THR A 57 -11.15 8.22 9.33
N CYS A 58 -10.41 8.46 10.41
CA CYS A 58 -10.61 9.63 11.27
C CYS A 58 -10.46 10.94 10.50
N LEU A 59 -9.43 11.05 9.65
CA LEU A 59 -9.22 12.21 8.79
C LEU A 59 -10.38 12.39 7.79
N PHE A 60 -10.81 11.29 7.16
CA PHE A 60 -11.92 11.30 6.19
C PHE A 60 -13.21 11.81 6.84
N LEU A 61 -13.57 11.31 8.03
CA LEU A 61 -14.78 11.72 8.75
C LEU A 61 -14.67 13.14 9.32
N ALA A 62 -13.52 13.51 9.90
CA ALA A 62 -13.30 14.86 10.41
C ALA A 62 -13.41 15.92 9.30
N MET A 63 -12.87 15.63 8.11
CA MET A 63 -12.97 16.51 6.95
C MET A 63 -14.43 16.71 6.52
N ARG A 64 -15.25 15.65 6.54
CA ARG A 64 -16.68 15.75 6.23
C ARG A 64 -17.40 16.68 7.20
N GLY A 65 -17.13 16.54 8.50
CA GLY A 65 -17.68 17.45 9.50
C GLY A 65 -17.29 18.92 9.27
N VAL A 66 -16.05 19.20 8.82
CA VAL A 66 -15.63 20.57 8.48
C VAL A 66 -16.28 21.06 7.18
N MET A 67 -16.42 20.21 6.17
CA MET A 67 -17.08 20.57 4.91
C MET A 67 -18.58 20.80 5.09
N ASP A 68 -19.25 20.09 6.01
CA ASP A 68 -20.64 20.34 6.39
C ASP A 68 -20.81 21.76 6.96
N LEU A 69 -19.78 22.30 7.62
CA LEU A 69 -19.73 23.66 8.14
C LEU A 69 -19.26 24.72 7.12
N GLY A 70 -19.14 24.35 5.84
CA GLY A 70 -18.69 25.27 4.78
C GLY A 70 -17.20 25.23 4.47
N GLY A 71 -16.46 24.28 5.06
CA GLY A 71 -15.06 23.99 4.71
C GLY A 71 -14.02 24.82 5.45
N MET A 72 -14.43 25.81 6.24
CA MET A 72 -13.54 26.64 7.05
C MET A 72 -14.13 26.81 8.44
N VAL A 73 -13.35 26.50 9.47
CA VAL A 73 -13.73 26.68 10.86
C VAL A 73 -12.59 27.33 11.64
N ALA A 74 -12.93 28.14 12.63
CA ALA A 74 -11.95 28.82 13.47
C ALA A 74 -12.41 28.86 14.92
N THR A 75 -11.45 28.91 15.85
CA THR A 75 -11.70 29.12 17.27
C THR A 75 -10.76 30.18 17.80
N GLY A 76 -11.33 31.20 18.45
CA GLY A 76 -10.58 32.34 18.95
C GLY A 76 -10.11 33.30 17.86
N GLY A 77 -9.58 34.45 18.29
CA GLY A 77 -9.09 35.52 17.42
C GLY A 77 -9.84 36.84 17.59
N PRO A 78 -9.31 37.94 17.04
CA PRO A 78 -9.90 39.28 17.15
C PRO A 78 -11.06 39.52 16.17
N TYR A 79 -11.37 38.55 15.30
CA TYR A 79 -12.41 38.66 14.28
C TYR A 79 -13.65 37.83 14.62
N GLU A 80 -14.79 38.25 14.10
CA GLU A 80 -16.06 37.53 14.25
C GLU A 80 -16.01 36.19 13.52
N ILE A 81 -16.29 35.11 14.25
CA ILE A 81 -16.18 33.73 13.76
C ILE A 81 -17.49 33.36 13.07
N ALA A 82 -17.46 33.20 11.75
CA ALA A 82 -18.64 32.79 10.97
C ALA A 82 -19.09 31.35 11.29
N HIS A 83 -18.14 30.43 11.50
CA HIS A 83 -18.40 29.03 11.84
C HIS A 83 -17.45 28.56 12.96
N PRO A 84 -17.96 28.34 14.19
CA PRO A 84 -17.13 27.89 15.31
C PRO A 84 -16.59 26.47 15.06
N ALA A 85 -15.33 26.23 15.43
CA ALA A 85 -14.73 24.92 15.20
C ALA A 85 -15.27 23.84 16.14
N PRO A 86 -15.58 22.63 15.62
CA PRO A 86 -15.94 21.49 16.44
C PRO A 86 -14.82 21.09 17.40
N GLY A 87 -15.19 20.54 18.57
CA GLY A 87 -14.23 20.11 19.59
C GLY A 87 -13.25 19.02 19.12
N TYR A 88 -13.57 18.27 18.07
CA TYR A 88 -12.72 17.23 17.48
C TYR A 88 -11.78 17.72 16.36
N VAL A 89 -11.75 19.03 16.04
CA VAL A 89 -10.98 19.55 14.88
C VAL A 89 -9.47 19.24 14.97
N TRP A 90 -8.95 19.08 16.19
CA TRP A 90 -7.56 18.71 16.46
C TRP A 90 -7.16 17.33 15.89
N ILE A 91 -8.14 16.49 15.54
CA ILE A 91 -7.88 15.17 14.96
C ILE A 91 -7.34 15.26 13.54
N ILE A 92 -7.65 16.34 12.81
CA ILE A 92 -7.16 16.53 11.45
C ILE A 92 -5.61 16.55 11.43
N PRO A 93 -4.92 17.47 12.13
CA PRO A 93 -3.46 17.48 12.14
C PRO A 93 -2.85 16.22 12.77
N VAL A 94 -3.46 15.68 13.83
CA VAL A 94 -2.98 14.44 14.47
C VAL A 94 -3.04 13.25 13.50
N SER A 95 -4.14 13.09 12.78
CA SER A 95 -4.32 12.00 11.81
C SER A 95 -3.37 12.12 10.62
N ILE A 96 -3.07 13.34 10.17
CA ILE A 96 -2.09 13.59 9.11
C ILE A 96 -0.69 13.15 9.56
N ILE A 97 -0.23 13.64 10.71
CA ILE A 97 1.10 13.31 11.25
C ILE A 97 1.21 11.82 11.51
N ALA A 98 0.21 11.23 12.15
CA ALA A 98 0.18 9.80 12.43
C ALA A 98 0.20 8.97 11.14
N SER A 99 -0.59 9.34 10.12
CA SER A 99 -0.57 8.66 8.81
C SER A 99 0.81 8.73 8.15
N ILE A 100 1.49 9.88 8.21
CA ILE A 100 2.86 10.03 7.69
C ILE A 100 3.82 9.09 8.44
N ILE A 101 3.72 9.01 9.77
CA ILE A 101 4.54 8.09 10.57
C ILE A 101 4.30 6.64 10.15
N MET A 102 3.04 6.24 9.94
CA MET A 102 2.70 4.88 9.49
C MET A 102 3.28 4.58 8.09
N ILE A 103 3.26 5.55 7.17
CA ILE A 103 3.85 5.42 5.84
C ILE A 103 5.39 5.32 5.95
N MET A 104 6.03 6.17 6.76
CA MET A 104 7.48 6.10 6.95
C MET A 104 7.92 4.78 7.59
N ALA A 105 7.15 4.29 8.57
CA ALA A 105 7.37 2.98 9.17
C ALA A 105 7.25 1.84 8.14
N SER A 106 6.29 1.94 7.21
CA SER A 106 6.13 0.91 6.16
C SER A 106 7.27 0.87 5.14
N PHE A 107 8.03 1.96 4.98
CA PHE A 107 9.26 1.98 4.18
C PHE A 107 10.51 1.57 4.98
N ALA A 108 10.52 1.79 6.30
CA ALA A 108 11.63 1.44 7.17
C ALA A 108 11.73 -0.08 7.44
N GLU A 109 10.64 -0.82 7.21
CA GLU A 109 10.64 -2.27 7.27
C GLU A 109 11.56 -2.88 6.20
N LYS A 110 12.68 -3.46 6.65
CA LYS A 110 13.53 -4.29 5.79
C LYS A 110 12.75 -5.55 5.41
N SER A 111 12.21 -5.55 4.21
CA SER A 111 11.51 -6.70 3.66
C SER A 111 12.54 -7.76 3.24
N ASP A 112 12.87 -8.67 4.16
CA ASP A 112 13.87 -9.72 3.92
C ASP A 112 13.45 -10.76 2.86
N LYS A 113 12.21 -10.71 2.33
CA LYS A 113 11.65 -11.80 1.51
C LYS A 113 10.71 -11.39 0.37
N GLY A 114 10.88 -10.19 -0.22
CA GLY A 114 10.03 -9.75 -1.34
C GLY A 114 8.56 -9.51 -0.95
N PHE A 115 8.28 -9.39 0.34
CA PHE A 115 6.98 -9.03 0.88
C PHE A 115 6.76 -7.53 0.65
N VAL A 116 5.75 -7.17 -0.14
CA VAL A 116 5.41 -5.76 -0.35
C VAL A 116 4.24 -5.40 0.55
N ASN A 117 4.46 -4.44 1.44
CA ASN A 117 3.46 -3.93 2.36
C ASN A 117 2.35 -3.18 1.60
N LEU A 118 1.08 -3.49 1.89
CA LEU A 118 -0.09 -2.83 1.31
C LEU A 118 -0.03 -1.33 1.51
N VAL A 119 0.40 -0.88 2.70
CA VAL A 119 0.46 0.55 3.00
C VAL A 119 1.42 1.23 2.03
N SER A 120 2.62 0.71 1.81
CA SER A 120 3.60 1.31 0.89
C SER A 120 3.14 1.37 -0.57
N LEU A 121 2.25 0.45 -1.00
CA LEU A 121 1.67 0.46 -2.34
C LEU A 121 0.43 1.35 -2.45
N LEU A 122 -0.46 1.27 -1.47
CA LEU A 122 -1.80 1.85 -1.52
C LEU A 122 -1.90 3.19 -0.81
N PHE A 123 -0.93 3.64 -0.01
CA PHE A 123 -1.09 4.89 0.75
C PHE A 123 -1.43 6.07 -0.15
N TRP A 124 -0.75 6.17 -1.30
CA TRP A 124 -0.95 7.24 -2.26
C TRP A 124 -2.36 7.20 -2.86
N PRO A 125 -2.79 6.14 -3.57
CA PRO A 125 -4.15 6.08 -4.09
C PRO A 125 -5.20 6.15 -2.98
N ALA A 126 -4.96 5.56 -1.81
CA ALA A 126 -5.91 5.57 -0.69
C ALA A 126 -6.15 7.00 -0.16
N ILE A 127 -5.10 7.79 0.08
CA ILE A 127 -5.24 9.17 0.57
C ILE A 127 -5.98 10.01 -0.47
N PHE A 128 -5.50 10.01 -1.72
CA PHE A 128 -6.06 10.87 -2.77
C PHE A 128 -7.48 10.47 -3.16
N LEU A 129 -7.79 9.18 -3.29
CA LEU A 129 -9.15 8.75 -3.61
C LEU A 129 -10.11 9.01 -2.45
N SER A 130 -9.68 8.82 -1.20
CA SER A 130 -10.53 9.10 -0.03
C SER A 130 -10.83 10.59 0.11
N LEU A 131 -9.82 11.46 0.00
CA LEU A 131 -10.00 12.91 0.03
C LEU A 131 -10.75 13.43 -1.21
N GLY A 132 -10.43 12.89 -2.38
CA GLY A 132 -11.07 13.25 -3.64
C GLY A 132 -12.55 12.90 -3.65
N TRP A 133 -12.92 11.75 -3.09
CA TRP A 133 -14.32 11.34 -2.94
C TRP A 133 -15.11 12.34 -2.10
N ASN A 134 -14.54 12.77 -0.97
CA ASN A 134 -15.11 13.81 -0.11
C ASN A 134 -15.41 15.09 -0.90
N PHE A 135 -14.45 15.61 -1.67
CA PHE A 135 -14.66 16.81 -2.48
C PHE A 135 -15.70 16.65 -3.60
N ILE A 136 -15.71 15.50 -4.29
CA ILE A 136 -16.69 15.21 -5.34
C ILE A 136 -18.09 15.15 -4.73
N GLU A 137 -18.26 14.41 -3.64
CA GLU A 137 -19.56 14.23 -3.00
C GLU A 137 -20.14 15.57 -2.53
N TYR A 138 -19.32 16.37 -1.85
CA TYR A 138 -19.73 17.67 -1.36
C TYR A 138 -19.93 18.70 -2.48
N GLY A 139 -19.16 18.60 -3.56
CA GLY A 139 -19.27 19.48 -4.73
C GLY A 139 -20.56 19.27 -5.53
N PHE A 140 -21.09 18.04 -5.57
CA PHE A 140 -22.27 17.69 -6.37
C PHE A 140 -23.56 17.50 -5.55
N PHE A 141 -23.51 16.84 -4.39
CA PHE A 141 -24.71 16.26 -3.77
C PHE A 141 -25.16 16.93 -2.46
N LYS A 142 -24.33 17.75 -1.83
CA LYS A 142 -24.59 18.29 -0.47
C LYS A 142 -25.19 19.71 -0.42
N GLY A 143 -25.60 20.27 -1.56
CA GLY A 143 -26.52 21.41 -1.58
C GLY A 143 -26.21 22.49 -2.63
N ARG A 144 -24.97 22.96 -2.72
CA ARG A 144 -24.58 24.01 -3.68
C ARG A 144 -23.43 23.52 -4.54
N LEU A 145 -23.51 23.76 -5.85
CA LEU A 145 -22.43 23.41 -6.77
C LEU A 145 -21.21 24.28 -6.48
N VAL A 146 -20.22 23.73 -5.77
CA VAL A 146 -18.96 24.42 -5.46
C VAL A 146 -17.89 23.93 -6.43
N GLY A 147 -17.67 24.70 -7.50
CA GLY A 147 -16.70 24.36 -8.55
C GLY A 147 -15.30 24.08 -8.00
N GLY A 148 -14.86 24.80 -6.97
CA GLY A 148 -13.56 24.57 -6.32
C GLY A 148 -13.42 23.16 -5.74
N TRP A 149 -14.47 22.64 -5.10
CA TRP A 149 -14.46 21.27 -4.58
C TRP A 149 -14.45 20.26 -5.72
N ILE A 150 -15.24 20.46 -6.77
CA ILE A 150 -15.27 19.57 -7.93
C ILE A 150 -13.89 19.47 -8.60
N VAL A 151 -13.22 20.61 -8.81
CA VAL A 151 -11.88 20.65 -9.42
C VAL A 151 -10.86 19.92 -8.54
N CYS A 152 -10.83 20.20 -7.23
CA CYS A 152 -9.94 19.51 -6.29
C CYS A 152 -10.20 18.00 -6.26
N GLY A 153 -11.48 17.61 -6.22
CA GLY A 153 -11.90 16.21 -6.21
C GLY A 153 -11.48 15.46 -7.48
N LEU A 154 -11.63 16.09 -8.65
CA LEU A 154 -11.20 15.51 -9.93
C LEU A 154 -9.67 15.38 -10.01
N LEU A 155 -8.93 16.40 -9.59
CA LEU A 155 -7.46 16.35 -9.56
C LEU A 155 -6.96 15.22 -8.64
N PHE A 156 -7.55 15.07 -7.45
CA PHE A 156 -7.22 13.99 -6.53
C PHE A 156 -7.62 12.62 -7.09
N ALA A 157 -8.77 12.51 -7.76
CA ALA A 157 -9.17 11.27 -8.44
C ALA A 157 -8.18 10.88 -9.54
N LEU A 158 -7.64 11.84 -10.30
CA LEU A 158 -6.61 11.57 -11.31
C LEU A 158 -5.27 11.17 -10.66
N MET A 159 -4.82 11.91 -9.64
CA MET A 159 -3.57 11.65 -8.93
C MET A 159 -3.55 10.31 -8.19
N GLY A 160 -4.70 9.89 -7.63
CA GLY A 160 -4.83 8.59 -6.97
C GLY A 160 -5.19 7.46 -7.94
N GLY A 161 -6.05 7.73 -8.92
CA GLY A 161 -6.53 6.74 -9.87
C GLY A 161 -5.45 6.24 -10.83
N PHE A 162 -4.56 7.11 -11.28
CA PHE A 162 -3.50 6.73 -12.21
C PHE A 162 -2.55 5.67 -11.61
N PRO A 163 -1.92 5.87 -10.43
CA PRO A 163 -1.11 4.83 -9.78
C PRO A 163 -1.89 3.55 -9.49
N LEU A 164 -3.15 3.66 -9.05
CA LEU A 164 -3.98 2.50 -8.77
C LEU A 164 -4.19 1.62 -10.02
N TYR A 165 -4.43 2.24 -11.17
CA TYR A 165 -4.57 1.52 -12.44
C TYR A 165 -3.31 0.71 -12.80
N PHE A 166 -2.11 1.28 -12.63
CA PHE A 166 -0.86 0.55 -12.89
C PHE A 166 -0.65 -0.60 -11.90
N ILE A 167 -0.92 -0.39 -10.61
CA ILE A 167 -0.78 -1.44 -9.57
C ILE A 167 -1.72 -2.61 -9.88
N VAL A 168 -2.97 -2.34 -10.23
CA VAL A 168 -3.97 -3.36 -10.58
C VAL A 168 -3.53 -4.12 -11.83
N LYS A 169 -3.11 -3.43 -12.89
CA LYS A 169 -2.63 -4.06 -14.13
C LYS A 169 -1.41 -4.95 -13.89
N ALA A 170 -0.43 -4.49 -13.12
CA ALA A 170 0.77 -5.26 -12.78
C ALA A 170 0.41 -6.51 -11.96
N THR A 171 -0.52 -6.36 -11.01
CA THR A 171 -0.98 -7.48 -10.17
C THR A 171 -1.75 -8.53 -10.98
N MET A 172 -2.60 -8.10 -11.93
CA MET A 172 -3.33 -9.02 -12.80
C MET A 172 -2.40 -9.76 -13.76
N ALA A 173 -1.36 -9.11 -14.28
CA ALA A 173 -0.35 -9.75 -15.13
C ALA A 173 0.43 -10.85 -14.39
N SER A 174 0.77 -10.64 -13.11
CA SER A 174 1.45 -11.63 -12.27
C SER A 174 0.55 -12.78 -11.77
N ARG A 175 -0.78 -12.68 -11.83
CA ARG A 175 -1.69 -13.76 -11.39
C ARG A 175 -1.71 -14.98 -12.30
N ARG A 176 -0.98 -14.97 -13.42
CA ARG A 176 -0.95 -16.04 -14.42
C ARG A 176 -0.02 -17.21 -14.06
N SER A 177 0.79 -17.09 -13.00
CA SER A 177 1.65 -18.15 -12.46
C SER A 177 1.08 -18.73 -11.14
N HIS A 178 1.31 -20.03 -10.89
CA HIS A 178 0.83 -20.81 -9.75
C HIS A 178 1.21 -20.29 -8.33
N GLU A 179 1.94 -19.17 -8.22
CA GLU A 179 2.36 -18.52 -6.96
C GLU A 179 1.24 -17.77 -6.21
N ALA A 180 0.02 -17.73 -6.76
CA ALA A 180 -1.11 -17.00 -6.20
C ALA A 180 -1.50 -17.45 -4.78
N ARG A 181 -1.25 -18.72 -4.41
CA ARG A 181 -1.64 -19.28 -3.11
C ARG A 181 -0.77 -18.73 -1.96
N SER A 182 0.55 -18.64 -2.17
CA SER A 182 1.49 -18.12 -1.17
C SER A 182 1.28 -16.62 -0.94
N ARG A 183 1.13 -15.84 -2.02
CA ARG A 183 0.91 -14.39 -1.94
C ARG A 183 -0.42 -14.03 -1.25
N SER A 184 -1.46 -14.85 -1.43
CA SER A 184 -2.77 -14.61 -0.80
C SER A 184 -2.76 -14.82 0.71
N MET A 185 -1.97 -15.78 1.22
CA MET A 185 -1.80 -16.00 2.67
C MET A 185 -1.10 -14.82 3.36
N LEU A 186 -0.21 -14.11 2.66
CA LEU A 186 0.50 -12.93 3.17
C LEU A 186 -0.35 -11.64 3.11
N LEU A 187 -1.38 -11.58 2.27
CA LEU A 187 -2.28 -10.43 2.16
C LEU A 187 -3.44 -10.48 3.17
N LEU A 188 -3.89 -11.67 3.55
CA LEU A 188 -4.95 -11.87 4.54
C LEU A 188 -4.76 -11.06 5.85
N PRO A 189 -3.61 -11.12 6.53
CA PRO A 189 -3.42 -10.33 7.77
C PRO A 189 -3.46 -8.82 7.51
N GLN A 190 -3.00 -8.36 6.36
CA GLN A 190 -3.02 -6.95 6.00
C GLN A 190 -4.44 -6.44 5.72
N LEU A 191 -5.26 -7.25 5.04
CA LEU A 191 -6.67 -6.94 4.80
C LEU A 191 -7.48 -6.95 6.10
N LEU A 192 -7.19 -7.89 7.00
CA LEU A 192 -7.78 -7.91 8.34
C LEU A 192 -7.38 -6.66 9.13
N GLY A 193 -6.10 -6.28 9.12
CA GLY A 193 -5.63 -5.05 9.75
C GLY A 193 -6.32 -3.82 9.19
N LEU A 194 -6.41 -3.69 7.86
CA LEU A 194 -7.11 -2.62 7.16
C LEU A 194 -8.59 -2.53 7.59
N ALA A 195 -9.32 -3.65 7.53
CA ALA A 195 -10.73 -3.69 7.90
C ALA A 195 -10.95 -3.33 9.38
N ALA A 196 -10.12 -3.89 10.27
CA ALA A 196 -10.14 -3.56 11.70
C ALA A 196 -9.86 -2.08 11.95
N GLY A 197 -8.90 -1.50 11.22
CA GLY A 197 -8.57 -0.08 11.31
C GLY A 197 -9.73 0.83 10.89
N ILE A 198 -10.43 0.50 9.80
CA ILE A 198 -11.61 1.27 9.34
C ILE A 198 -12.73 1.23 10.39
N ILE A 199 -13.02 0.03 10.93
CA ILE A 199 -14.07 -0.14 11.95
C ILE A 199 -13.69 0.62 13.22
N ALA A 200 -12.46 0.43 13.72
CA ALA A 200 -11.98 1.10 14.91
C ALA A 200 -11.97 2.61 14.76
N GLY A 201 -11.55 3.13 13.60
CA GLY A 201 -11.53 4.57 13.31
C GLY A 201 -12.92 5.17 13.26
N SER A 202 -13.86 4.45 12.64
CA SER A 202 -15.26 4.86 12.59
C SER A 202 -15.89 4.90 13.99
N LEU A 203 -15.69 3.84 14.78
CA LEU A 203 -16.21 3.78 16.16
C LEU A 203 -15.60 4.86 17.05
N PHE A 204 -14.29 5.06 16.94
CA PHE A 204 -13.58 6.10 17.69
C PHE A 204 -14.12 7.48 17.33
N PHE A 205 -14.27 7.80 16.03
CA PHE A 205 -14.79 9.09 15.59
C PHE A 205 -16.24 9.31 16.03
N CYS A 206 -17.10 8.28 15.96
CA CYS A 206 -18.46 8.37 16.48
C CYS A 206 -18.53 8.59 18.00
N ALA A 207 -17.52 8.16 18.76
CA ALA A 207 -17.51 8.33 20.22
C ALA A 207 -17.13 9.75 20.67
N ILE A 208 -16.55 10.56 19.76
CA ILE A 208 -15.98 11.88 20.09
C ILE A 208 -16.65 13.04 19.34
N SER A 209 -17.49 12.75 18.35
CA SER A 209 -18.23 13.72 17.53
C SER A 209 -19.60 13.97 18.10
#